data_AF-A0A2A2ZB52-F1
#
_entry.id   AF-A0A2A2ZB52-F1
#
_cell.length_a   1.000
_cell.length_b   1.000
_cell.length_c   1.000
_cell.angle_alpha   90.00
_cell.angle_beta   90.00
_cell.angle_gamma   90.00
#
_symmetry.space_group_name_H-M   'P 1'
#
loop_
_entity.id
_entity.type
_entity.pdbx_description
1 polymer ?
#
loop_
_entity_poly.entity_id
_entity_poly.type
_entity_poly.pdbx_seq_one_letter_code
_entity_poly.pdbx_strand_id
1 'polypeptide(L)'
;MQNMAAFTNSPDFGAFITTIRSLTSVSRKSVEDMGGPSERQQQDVESGKNMPITDRTCDQYSNFLQQRETSSVLITRTFFEAACSVFRGAQVTPELGWEDAPLHPGAGFMLGDLATPGAAITAGSLVFPAAREVCARTFADLAGGTTAFTHVASRIATRHTAITVMPWPVALSNNFTSGAPWPSHHTYRIGIPSNNGFPRVLMDPLRGVFDLENAHLRAAALGATGADRTCLAWAVLLANGAAARSGAIPLQAWINVFSPDPGERSRWANLQTQIHADTGVTTTVTLDDVLSTAQRYLLPWVEEWLAASGLHFITGPGDAQLTWALNTADYRSVEWDPDDNNNAPGPQLWFCDPTMIDAVSAVLNDRRTGNLVLDDTALTATGSQHPQFVWCPLGSSGRHALLQQAGTDQWRPAVLY
;
A
#
# COMPACT_ATOMS: atom_id res chain seq x y z
N MET A 1 -15.38 35.90 2.78
CA MET A 1 -16.08 34.97 1.88
C MET A 1 -15.48 35.15 0.50
N GLN A 2 -14.78 34.16 -0.03
CA GLN A 2 -14.35 34.16 -1.43
C GLN A 2 -15.61 33.93 -2.29
N ASN A 3 -15.85 34.77 -3.30
CA ASN A 3 -16.86 34.48 -4.32
C ASN A 3 -16.51 33.14 -4.98
N MET A 4 -17.40 32.18 -4.87
CA MET A 4 -17.27 30.88 -5.51
C MET A 4 -17.74 31.03 -6.97
N ALA A 5 -17.05 30.41 -7.93
CA ALA A 5 -17.49 30.48 -9.33
C ALA A 5 -18.68 29.52 -9.55
N ALA A 6 -19.71 29.93 -10.28
CA ALA A 6 -20.82 29.03 -10.62
C ALA A 6 -20.32 27.83 -11.46
N PHE A 7 -20.96 26.67 -11.32
CA PHE A 7 -20.69 25.48 -12.14
C PHE A 7 -21.99 24.92 -12.73
N THR A 8 -21.90 24.17 -13.83
CA THR A 8 -23.09 23.61 -14.49
C THR A 8 -23.61 22.38 -13.74
N ASN A 9 -24.91 22.29 -13.49
CA ASN A 9 -25.49 21.11 -12.87
C ASN A 9 -25.29 19.85 -13.75
N SER A 10 -25.16 18.69 -13.12
CA SER A 10 -24.95 17.40 -13.79
C SER A 10 -25.79 16.29 -13.14
N PRO A 11 -26.02 15.16 -13.83
CA PRO A 11 -26.67 14.00 -13.23
C PRO A 11 -25.97 13.52 -11.95
N ASP A 12 -24.64 13.53 -11.91
CA ASP A 12 -23.85 13.13 -10.73
C ASP A 12 -24.06 14.09 -9.55
N PHE A 13 -24.15 15.40 -9.79
CA PHE A 13 -24.47 16.36 -8.74
C PHE A 13 -25.92 16.19 -8.26
N GLY A 14 -26.87 15.96 -9.18
CA GLY A 14 -28.26 15.67 -8.82
C GLY A 14 -28.42 14.41 -7.97
N ALA A 15 -27.69 13.35 -8.31
CA ALA A 15 -27.62 12.11 -7.52
C ALA A 15 -27.01 12.37 -6.13
N PHE A 16 -25.93 13.14 -6.05
CA PHE A 16 -25.31 13.55 -4.79
C PHE A 16 -26.29 14.28 -3.85
N ILE A 17 -27.03 15.27 -4.37
CA ILE A 17 -28.05 15.99 -3.59
C ILE A 17 -29.18 15.06 -3.14
N THR A 18 -29.62 14.15 -4.02
CA THR A 18 -30.64 13.15 -3.70
C THR A 18 -30.17 12.23 -2.56
N THR A 19 -28.91 11.80 -2.58
CA THR A 19 -28.30 10.97 -1.53
C THR A 19 -28.22 11.73 -0.20
N ILE A 20 -27.77 12.99 -0.19
CA ILE A 20 -27.78 13.83 1.03
C ILE A 20 -29.19 13.91 1.62
N ARG A 21 -30.19 14.18 0.77
CA ARG A 21 -31.59 14.29 1.21
C ARG A 21 -32.11 12.97 1.79
N SER A 22 -31.69 11.85 1.22
CA SER A 22 -32.08 10.51 1.67
C SER A 22 -31.42 10.15 3.00
N LEU A 23 -30.13 10.45 3.15
CA LEU A 23 -29.38 10.26 4.41
C LEU A 23 -29.93 11.11 5.55
N THR A 24 -30.45 12.30 5.25
CA THR A 24 -31.09 13.17 6.23
C THR A 24 -32.57 12.86 6.45
N SER A 25 -33.16 11.96 5.64
CA SER A 25 -34.57 11.56 5.70
C SER A 25 -35.55 12.75 5.66
N VAL A 26 -35.28 13.74 4.81
CA VAL A 26 -36.13 14.95 4.66
C VAL A 26 -36.86 14.99 3.32
N SER A 27 -38.05 15.59 3.33
CA SER A 27 -38.76 15.96 2.10
C SER A 27 -38.19 17.26 1.52
N ARG A 28 -38.42 17.51 0.23
CA ARG A 28 -38.01 18.77 -0.41
C ARG A 28 -38.64 19.98 0.26
N LYS A 29 -39.93 19.88 0.61
CA LYS A 29 -40.63 20.90 1.38
C LYS A 29 -39.92 21.23 2.69
N SER A 30 -39.50 20.20 3.44
CA SER A 30 -38.79 20.39 4.70
C SER A 30 -37.43 21.07 4.50
N VAL A 31 -36.72 20.79 3.41
CA VAL A 31 -35.47 21.50 3.06
C VAL A 31 -35.75 22.99 2.82
N GLU A 32 -36.81 23.34 2.09
CA GLU A 32 -37.21 24.73 1.84
C GLU A 32 -37.61 25.44 3.14
N ASP A 33 -38.41 24.78 3.99
CA ASP A 33 -38.84 25.32 5.29
C ASP A 33 -37.65 25.60 6.23
N MET A 34 -36.53 24.88 6.05
CA MET A 34 -35.26 25.07 6.77
C MET A 34 -34.29 26.06 6.07
N GLY A 35 -34.79 26.87 5.14
CA GLY A 35 -33.99 27.88 4.44
C GLY A 35 -33.14 27.36 3.27
N GLY A 36 -33.40 26.13 2.82
CA GLY A 36 -32.85 25.56 1.59
C GLY A 36 -33.50 26.11 0.31
N PRO A 37 -33.13 25.58 -0.87
CA PRO A 37 -33.72 26.00 -2.14
C PRO A 37 -35.21 25.63 -2.23
N SER A 38 -35.96 26.24 -3.15
CA SER A 38 -37.39 25.90 -3.33
C SER A 38 -37.59 24.46 -3.82
N GLU A 39 -38.74 23.83 -3.54
CA GLU A 39 -39.04 22.46 -4.00
C GLU A 39 -38.81 22.26 -5.50
N ARG A 40 -39.20 23.25 -6.31
CA ARG A 40 -38.99 23.24 -7.76
C ARG A 40 -37.51 23.30 -8.13
N GLN A 41 -36.74 24.16 -7.47
CA GLN A 41 -35.31 24.27 -7.71
C GLN A 41 -34.57 23.01 -7.27
N GLN A 42 -34.95 22.41 -6.13
CA GLN A 42 -34.42 21.13 -5.69
C GLN A 42 -34.71 20.01 -6.70
N GLN A 43 -35.93 19.95 -7.25
CA GLN A 43 -36.28 18.98 -8.29
C GLN A 43 -35.46 19.18 -9.57
N ASP A 44 -35.29 20.43 -10.02
CA ASP A 44 -34.44 20.76 -11.16
C ASP A 44 -32.98 20.33 -10.92
N VAL A 45 -32.44 20.57 -9.71
CA VAL A 45 -31.08 20.15 -9.31
C VAL A 45 -30.97 18.62 -9.28
N GLU A 46 -31.83 17.94 -8.53
CA GLU A 46 -31.83 16.47 -8.34
C GLU A 46 -32.02 15.71 -9.66
N SER A 47 -32.73 16.28 -10.64
CA SER A 47 -32.89 15.69 -11.97
C SER A 47 -31.68 15.85 -12.89
N GLY A 48 -30.64 16.56 -12.46
CA GLY A 48 -29.47 16.85 -13.29
C GLY A 48 -29.76 17.82 -14.44
N LYS A 49 -30.83 18.62 -14.35
CA LYS A 49 -31.21 19.60 -15.37
C LYS A 49 -30.05 20.55 -15.62
N ASN A 50 -29.71 20.80 -16.90
CA ASN A 50 -28.67 21.74 -17.28
C ASN A 50 -29.03 23.17 -16.84
N MET A 51 -28.48 23.59 -15.70
CA MET A 51 -28.67 24.91 -15.10
C MET A 51 -27.44 25.29 -14.28
N PRO A 52 -27.15 26.58 -14.08
CA PRO A 52 -26.05 26.99 -13.23
C PRO A 52 -26.36 26.70 -11.75
N ILE A 53 -25.42 26.07 -11.07
CA ILE A 53 -25.33 26.01 -9.61
C ILE A 53 -24.53 27.22 -9.15
N THR A 54 -25.23 28.19 -8.58
CA THR A 54 -24.68 29.47 -8.12
C THR A 54 -24.30 29.40 -6.64
N ASP A 55 -23.48 30.35 -6.17
CA ASP A 55 -23.15 30.51 -4.75
C ASP A 55 -24.39 30.58 -3.87
N ARG A 56 -25.42 31.29 -4.32
CA ARG A 56 -26.70 31.34 -3.62
C ARG A 56 -27.32 29.95 -3.45
N THR A 57 -27.27 29.12 -4.49
CA THR A 57 -27.78 27.74 -4.42
C THR A 57 -26.98 26.92 -3.41
N CYS A 58 -25.65 27.05 -3.43
CA CYS A 58 -24.77 26.38 -2.48
C CYS A 58 -25.04 26.86 -1.04
N ASP A 59 -25.14 28.17 -0.81
CA ASP A 59 -25.43 28.77 0.49
C ASP A 59 -26.77 28.31 1.06
N GLN A 60 -27.81 28.18 0.22
CA GLN A 60 -29.11 27.66 0.63
C GLN A 60 -29.01 26.22 1.15
N TYR A 61 -28.32 25.33 0.43
CA TYR A 61 -28.09 23.96 0.92
C TYR A 61 -27.21 23.92 2.16
N SER A 62 -26.16 24.74 2.23
CA SER A 62 -25.31 24.88 3.41
C SER A 62 -26.09 25.33 4.65
N ASN A 63 -27.00 26.29 4.50
CA ASN A 63 -27.86 26.76 5.60
C ASN A 63 -28.80 25.67 6.11
N PHE A 64 -29.42 24.91 5.18
CA PHE A 64 -30.23 23.75 5.52
C PHE A 64 -29.43 22.73 6.34
N LEU A 65 -28.22 22.37 5.89
CA LEU A 65 -27.36 21.41 6.59
C LEU A 65 -26.93 21.92 7.96
N GLN A 66 -26.58 23.20 8.08
CA GLN A 66 -26.22 23.83 9.35
C GLN A 66 -27.35 23.80 10.38
N GLN A 67 -28.61 23.99 9.96
CA GLN A 67 -29.76 23.85 10.88
C GLN A 67 -29.97 22.39 11.32
N ARG A 68 -29.58 21.44 10.47
CA ARG A 68 -29.72 19.99 10.70
C ARG A 68 -28.57 19.34 11.49
N GLU A 69 -27.40 19.95 11.56
CA GLU A 69 -26.22 19.44 12.30
C GLU A 69 -26.51 19.08 13.77
N THR A 70 -27.63 19.52 14.33
CA THR A 70 -28.17 19.11 15.64
C THR A 70 -28.70 17.67 15.70
N SER A 71 -28.83 16.97 14.56
CA SER A 71 -29.57 15.70 14.43
C SER A 71 -28.72 14.57 13.82
N SER A 72 -27.97 13.82 14.66
CA SER A 72 -27.35 12.48 14.47
C SER A 72 -26.65 12.05 13.14
N VAL A 73 -26.69 12.81 12.06
CA VAL A 73 -26.09 12.52 10.75
C VAL A 73 -25.14 13.67 10.40
N LEU A 74 -23.84 13.41 10.53
CA LEU A 74 -22.72 14.37 10.38
C LEU A 74 -22.46 14.75 8.92
N ILE A 75 -23.47 15.19 8.16
CA ILE A 75 -23.24 15.90 6.90
C ILE A 75 -23.09 17.37 7.25
N THR A 76 -21.84 17.81 7.41
CA THR A 76 -21.53 19.17 7.82
C THR A 76 -21.61 20.15 6.66
N ARG A 77 -21.72 21.43 6.99
CA ARG A 77 -21.53 22.52 6.01
C ARG A 77 -20.19 22.38 5.27
N THR A 78 -19.10 22.07 5.99
CA THR A 78 -17.75 21.94 5.42
C THR A 78 -17.65 20.79 4.42
N PHE A 79 -18.34 19.66 4.68
CA PHE A 79 -18.45 18.57 3.73
C PHE A 79 -19.10 19.02 2.42
N PHE A 80 -20.22 19.75 2.51
CA PHE A 80 -20.99 20.18 1.35
C PHE A 80 -20.23 21.22 0.49
N GLU A 81 -19.58 22.19 1.14
CA GLU A 81 -18.75 23.19 0.46
C GLU A 81 -17.56 22.54 -0.26
N ALA A 82 -16.91 21.56 0.40
CA ALA A 82 -15.86 20.77 -0.23
C ALA A 82 -16.41 19.96 -1.41
N ALA A 83 -17.57 19.33 -1.29
CA ALA A 83 -18.20 18.58 -2.38
C ALA A 83 -18.49 19.45 -3.59
N CYS A 84 -19.05 20.65 -3.38
CA CYS A 84 -19.28 21.62 -4.45
C CYS A 84 -17.98 22.00 -5.16
N SER A 85 -16.86 22.09 -4.44
CA SER A 85 -15.53 22.32 -5.02
C SER A 85 -15.08 21.14 -5.90
N VAL A 86 -15.41 19.90 -5.53
CA VAL A 86 -15.17 18.69 -6.34
C VAL A 86 -15.92 18.74 -7.66
N PHE A 87 -17.23 18.99 -7.63
CA PHE A 87 -18.05 19.07 -8.85
C PHE A 87 -17.64 20.22 -9.77
N ARG A 88 -17.23 21.35 -9.20
CA ARG A 88 -16.65 22.46 -9.97
C ARG A 88 -15.35 22.05 -10.65
N GLY A 89 -14.40 21.47 -9.89
CA GLY A 89 -13.11 21.06 -10.43
C GLY A 89 -13.22 19.99 -11.51
N ALA A 90 -14.21 19.10 -11.42
CA ALA A 90 -14.51 18.10 -12.45
C ALA A 90 -14.86 18.70 -13.82
N GLN A 91 -15.32 19.96 -13.88
CA GLN A 91 -15.63 20.65 -15.14
C GLN A 91 -14.41 21.30 -15.79
N VAL A 92 -13.36 21.53 -15.01
CA VAL A 92 -12.15 22.24 -15.44
C VAL A 92 -11.02 21.26 -15.81
N THR A 93 -11.15 19.97 -15.43
CA THR A 93 -10.17 18.89 -15.62
C THR A 93 -8.72 19.36 -15.46
N PRO A 94 -8.26 19.66 -14.24
CA PRO A 94 -6.88 20.05 -14.05
C PRO A 94 -5.95 18.93 -14.52
N GLU A 95 -5.00 19.28 -15.40
CA GLU A 95 -3.82 18.44 -15.64
C GLU A 95 -3.04 18.38 -14.33
N LEU A 96 -2.96 17.19 -13.75
CA LEU A 96 -2.11 16.97 -12.59
C LEU A 96 -0.69 16.74 -13.12
N GLY A 97 0.20 17.72 -12.91
CA GLY A 97 1.55 17.74 -13.48
C GLY A 97 2.58 16.86 -12.75
N TRP A 98 2.17 15.75 -12.13
CA TRP A 98 3.08 14.84 -11.46
C TRP A 98 3.08 13.48 -12.16
N GLU A 99 4.06 13.31 -13.04
CA GLU A 99 4.47 12.01 -13.58
C GLU A 99 5.71 11.57 -12.80
N ASP A 100 5.81 10.27 -12.51
CA ASP A 100 6.98 9.62 -11.89
C ASP A 100 7.41 10.17 -10.53
N ALA A 101 6.47 10.23 -9.58
CA ALA A 101 6.76 10.68 -8.21
C ALA A 101 7.57 9.62 -7.44
N PRO A 102 8.86 9.85 -7.10
CA PRO A 102 9.61 8.89 -6.31
C PRO A 102 9.03 8.80 -4.89
N LEU A 103 8.82 7.57 -4.41
CA LEU A 103 8.45 7.34 -3.01
C LEU A 103 9.72 7.03 -2.22
N HIS A 104 10.06 7.90 -1.27
CA HIS A 104 11.17 7.64 -0.35
C HIS A 104 10.74 6.74 0.83
N PRO A 105 11.66 5.99 1.44
CA PRO A 105 11.37 5.16 2.60
C PRO A 105 10.79 5.99 3.75
N GLY A 106 9.72 5.51 4.37
CA GLY A 106 9.01 6.23 5.44
C GLY A 106 8.33 7.54 5.01
N ALA A 107 8.33 7.90 3.72
CA ALA A 107 7.58 9.05 3.22
C ALA A 107 6.10 8.71 3.02
N GLY A 108 5.27 9.73 2.81
CA GLY A 108 3.89 9.55 2.34
C GLY A 108 3.83 9.57 0.82
N PHE A 109 2.73 9.09 0.26
CA PHE A 109 2.43 9.16 -1.16
C PHE A 109 1.54 10.37 -1.48
N MET A 110 1.58 10.84 -2.72
CA MET A 110 0.86 12.03 -3.15
C MET A 110 -0.54 11.69 -3.66
N LEU A 111 -1.51 12.47 -3.20
CA LEU A 111 -2.87 12.57 -3.73
C LEU A 111 -3.05 13.97 -4.35
N GLY A 112 -3.90 14.12 -5.37
CA GLY A 112 -4.13 15.42 -5.98
C GLY A 112 -4.95 16.36 -5.10
N ASP A 113 -4.51 17.60 -4.93
CA ASP A 113 -5.29 18.66 -4.27
C ASP A 113 -6.09 19.45 -5.32
N LEU A 114 -7.41 19.46 -5.19
CA LEU A 114 -8.28 20.21 -6.09
C LEU A 114 -8.50 21.65 -5.64
N ALA A 115 -8.35 21.94 -4.35
CA ALA A 115 -8.48 23.29 -3.80
C ALA A 115 -7.28 24.16 -4.16
N THR A 116 -6.10 23.56 -4.29
CA THR A 116 -4.86 24.25 -4.66
C THR A 116 -4.23 23.57 -5.88
N PRO A 117 -4.61 23.96 -7.11
CA PRO A 117 -4.08 23.35 -8.33
C PRO A 117 -2.55 23.34 -8.34
N GLY A 118 -1.96 22.16 -8.52
CA GLY A 118 -0.50 21.96 -8.50
C GLY A 118 0.10 21.67 -7.12
N ALA A 119 -0.68 21.70 -6.02
CA ALA A 119 -0.27 21.22 -4.71
C ALA A 119 -0.74 19.77 -4.46
N ALA A 120 0.01 19.02 -3.66
CA ALA A 120 -0.31 17.62 -3.32
C ALA A 120 -0.79 17.47 -1.88
N ILE A 121 -1.73 16.56 -1.67
CA ILE A 121 -2.07 16.03 -0.35
C ILE A 121 -1.18 14.82 -0.11
N THR A 122 -0.21 14.93 0.80
CA THR A 122 0.64 13.80 1.17
C THR A 122 -0.06 12.93 2.21
N ALA A 123 -0.27 11.66 1.88
CA ALA A 123 -0.94 10.68 2.73
C ALA A 123 0.04 9.58 3.18
N GLY A 124 -0.09 9.16 4.43
CA GLY A 124 0.52 7.91 4.91
C GLY A 124 -0.35 6.70 4.57
N SER A 125 -1.67 6.90 4.57
CA SER A 125 -2.65 5.89 4.17
C SER A 125 -3.90 6.54 3.58
N LEU A 126 -4.49 5.90 2.59
CA LEU A 126 -5.83 6.18 2.07
C LEU A 126 -6.69 4.94 2.35
N VAL A 127 -7.79 5.11 3.08
CA VAL A 127 -8.64 4.00 3.51
C VAL A 127 -10.05 4.10 2.97
N PHE A 128 -10.65 2.94 2.74
CA PHE A 128 -12.06 2.76 2.51
C PHE A 128 -12.84 3.09 3.80
N PRO A 129 -13.98 3.80 3.71
CA PRO A 129 -14.71 4.25 4.88
C PRO A 129 -15.22 3.11 5.75
N ALA A 130 -15.04 3.25 7.06
CA ALA A 130 -15.52 2.31 8.05
C ALA A 130 -17.06 2.38 8.18
N ALA A 131 -17.69 1.35 8.73
CA ALA A 131 -19.15 1.31 8.89
C ALA A 131 -19.72 2.47 9.74
N ARG A 132 -18.92 3.03 10.65
CA ARG A 132 -19.30 4.20 11.47
C ARG A 132 -19.32 5.51 10.68
N GLU A 133 -18.64 5.59 9.54
CA GLU A 133 -18.56 6.76 8.67
C GLU A 133 -19.70 6.73 7.65
N VAL A 134 -20.94 6.70 8.14
CA VAL A 134 -22.16 6.40 7.35
C VAL A 134 -22.25 7.20 6.05
N CYS A 135 -21.91 8.50 6.09
CA CYS A 135 -21.93 9.36 4.91
C CYS A 135 -20.92 8.89 3.83
N ALA A 136 -19.63 8.84 4.18
CA ALA A 136 -18.59 8.41 3.26
C ALA A 136 -18.81 6.98 2.76
N ARG A 137 -19.25 6.09 3.67
CA ARG A 137 -19.56 4.70 3.34
C ARG A 137 -20.68 4.58 2.32
N THR A 138 -21.76 5.33 2.48
CA THR A 138 -22.88 5.34 1.53
C THR A 138 -22.40 5.76 0.14
N PHE A 139 -21.59 6.81 0.04
CA PHE A 139 -21.04 7.25 -1.24
C PHE A 139 -20.07 6.24 -1.85
N ALA A 140 -19.23 5.62 -1.03
CA ALA A 140 -18.30 4.58 -1.48
C ALA A 140 -19.03 3.32 -1.99
N ASP A 141 -20.07 2.88 -1.31
CA ASP A 141 -20.89 1.73 -1.74
C ASP A 141 -21.62 2.04 -3.06
N LEU A 142 -22.17 3.26 -3.21
CA LEU A 142 -22.78 3.72 -4.48
C LEU A 142 -21.78 3.79 -5.64
N ALA A 143 -20.50 4.09 -5.35
CA ALA A 143 -19.44 4.13 -6.33
C ALA A 143 -18.91 2.74 -6.74
N GLY A 144 -19.41 1.66 -6.15
CA GLY A 144 -18.96 0.28 -6.42
C GLY A 144 -18.16 -0.37 -5.29
N GLY A 145 -18.19 0.21 -4.09
CA GLY A 145 -17.62 -0.39 -2.87
C GLY A 145 -16.11 -0.56 -2.90
N THR A 146 -15.63 -1.63 -2.26
CA THR A 146 -14.19 -1.95 -2.15
C THR A 146 -13.54 -2.18 -3.51
N THR A 147 -14.26 -2.75 -4.49
CA THR A 147 -13.72 -2.92 -5.85
C THR A 147 -13.38 -1.58 -6.50
N ALA A 148 -14.31 -0.62 -6.46
CA ALA A 148 -14.04 0.72 -6.98
C ALA A 148 -12.89 1.41 -6.25
N PHE A 149 -12.81 1.24 -4.92
CA PHE A 149 -11.69 1.71 -4.12
C PHE A 149 -10.36 1.11 -4.58
N THR A 150 -10.23 -0.21 -4.69
CA THR A 150 -8.97 -0.86 -5.06
C THR A 150 -8.53 -0.45 -6.48
N HIS A 151 -9.47 -0.23 -7.41
CA HIS A 151 -9.15 0.32 -8.74
C HIS A 151 -8.67 1.77 -8.71
N VAL A 152 -9.20 2.63 -7.84
CA VAL A 152 -8.71 4.00 -7.67
C VAL A 152 -7.33 3.99 -6.99
N ALA A 153 -7.20 3.20 -5.93
CA ALA A 153 -5.96 3.03 -5.18
C ALA A 153 -4.83 2.46 -6.04
N SER A 154 -5.11 1.50 -6.93
CA SER A 154 -4.10 0.97 -7.84
C SER A 154 -3.60 2.03 -8.83
N ARG A 155 -4.46 2.90 -9.35
CA ARG A 155 -4.05 4.03 -10.20
C ARG A 155 -3.23 5.09 -9.45
N ILE A 156 -3.49 5.29 -8.16
CA ILE A 156 -2.64 6.14 -7.31
C ILE A 156 -1.26 5.48 -7.15
N ALA A 157 -1.24 4.18 -6.86
CA ALA A 157 -0.02 3.43 -6.63
C ALA A 157 0.89 3.37 -7.88
N THR A 158 0.32 3.15 -9.07
CA THR A 158 1.10 3.09 -10.33
C THR A 158 1.80 4.37 -10.73
N ARG A 159 1.49 5.53 -10.13
CA ARG A 159 2.19 6.78 -10.45
C ARG A 159 3.44 7.02 -9.63
N HIS A 160 3.60 6.24 -8.57
CA HIS A 160 4.75 6.36 -7.70
C HIS A 160 5.82 5.40 -8.19
N THR A 161 7.05 5.90 -8.34
CA THR A 161 8.23 5.05 -8.51
C THR A 161 8.49 4.36 -7.16
N ALA A 162 7.80 3.24 -6.97
CA ALA A 162 7.77 2.46 -5.75
C ALA A 162 7.40 1.02 -6.06
N ILE A 163 7.70 0.12 -5.13
CA ILE A 163 7.15 -1.24 -5.14
C ILE A 163 5.79 -1.21 -4.47
N THR A 164 4.75 -1.65 -5.17
CA THR A 164 3.43 -1.91 -4.58
C THR A 164 3.30 -3.38 -4.29
N VAL A 165 3.15 -3.74 -3.02
CA VAL A 165 2.89 -5.12 -2.58
C VAL A 165 1.39 -5.31 -2.44
N MET A 166 0.86 -6.36 -3.07
CA MET A 166 -0.57 -6.67 -3.09
C MET A 166 -0.82 -8.13 -2.69
N PRO A 167 -1.71 -8.43 -1.72
CA PRO A 167 -2.07 -9.81 -1.42
C PRO A 167 -2.68 -10.50 -2.65
N TRP A 168 -2.27 -11.75 -2.92
CA TRP A 168 -2.81 -12.50 -4.06
C TRP A 168 -4.34 -12.62 -4.10
N PRO A 169 -5.06 -12.86 -2.97
CA PRO A 169 -6.52 -12.87 -2.96
C PRO A 169 -7.15 -11.54 -3.40
N VAL A 170 -6.53 -10.41 -3.07
CA VAL A 170 -6.99 -9.06 -3.49
C VAL A 170 -6.79 -8.87 -4.99
N ALA A 171 -5.68 -9.37 -5.54
CA ALA A 171 -5.43 -9.36 -6.98
C ALA A 171 -6.48 -10.18 -7.75
N LEU A 172 -6.85 -11.36 -7.24
CA LEU A 172 -7.87 -12.23 -7.83
C LEU A 172 -9.26 -11.59 -7.79
N SER A 173 -9.68 -11.06 -6.62
CA SER A 173 -11.03 -10.50 -6.45
C SER A 173 -11.28 -9.24 -7.29
N ASN A 174 -10.21 -8.52 -7.64
CA ASN A 174 -10.28 -7.28 -8.42
C ASN A 174 -9.71 -7.40 -9.85
N ASN A 175 -9.48 -8.62 -10.33
CA ASN A 175 -8.99 -8.90 -11.70
C ASN A 175 -7.66 -8.21 -12.07
N PHE A 176 -6.73 -8.06 -11.11
CA PHE A 176 -5.38 -7.55 -11.38
C PHE A 176 -4.41 -8.64 -11.89
N THR A 177 -4.92 -9.81 -12.27
CA THR A 177 -4.13 -11.00 -12.67
C THR A 177 -3.36 -10.85 -13.99
N SER A 178 -3.52 -9.75 -14.72
CA SER A 178 -2.73 -9.39 -15.90
C SER A 178 -1.59 -8.41 -15.61
N GLY A 179 -1.51 -7.91 -14.37
CA GLY A 179 -0.60 -6.84 -13.96
C GLY A 179 -1.10 -5.44 -14.26
N ALA A 180 -2.07 -5.24 -15.16
CA ALA A 180 -2.66 -3.91 -15.41
C ALA A 180 -3.27 -3.34 -14.12
N PRO A 181 -3.11 -2.04 -13.79
CA PRO A 181 -2.53 -0.97 -14.61
C PRO A 181 -0.99 -0.87 -14.62
N TRP A 182 -0.25 -1.76 -13.97
CA TRP A 182 1.21 -1.77 -14.04
C TRP A 182 1.72 -2.31 -15.39
N PRO A 183 2.93 -1.91 -15.81
CA PRO A 183 3.62 -2.57 -16.91
C PRO A 183 3.86 -4.06 -16.59
N SER A 184 3.50 -4.95 -17.52
CA SER A 184 3.61 -6.40 -17.30
C SER A 184 5.03 -6.89 -16.98
N HIS A 185 6.05 -6.20 -17.50
CA HIS A 185 7.47 -6.50 -17.24
C HIS A 185 7.96 -6.02 -15.85
N HIS A 186 7.13 -5.29 -15.10
CA HIS A 186 7.39 -4.86 -13.72
C HIS A 186 6.45 -5.51 -12.71
N THR A 187 5.87 -6.66 -13.07
CA THR A 187 4.97 -7.43 -12.21
C THR A 187 5.62 -8.74 -11.80
N TYR A 188 5.70 -8.97 -10.49
CA TYR A 188 6.42 -10.10 -9.89
C TYR A 188 5.58 -10.80 -8.82
N ARG A 189 6.07 -11.90 -8.28
CA ARG A 189 5.44 -12.62 -7.17
C ARG A 189 6.41 -13.09 -6.09
N ILE A 190 5.91 -13.21 -4.86
CA ILE A 190 6.60 -13.72 -3.67
C ILE A 190 5.64 -14.63 -2.89
N GLY A 191 6.08 -15.82 -2.51
CA GLY A 191 5.33 -16.76 -1.66
C GLY A 191 4.16 -17.47 -2.35
N ILE A 192 3.80 -17.08 -3.57
CA ILE A 192 2.64 -17.65 -4.28
C ILE A 192 3.04 -18.96 -4.96
N PRO A 193 2.35 -20.09 -4.70
CA PRO A 193 2.73 -21.39 -5.25
C PRO A 193 2.42 -21.51 -6.75
N SER A 194 1.33 -20.90 -7.23
CA SER A 194 0.86 -21.09 -8.60
C SER A 194 1.72 -20.34 -9.62
N ASN A 195 2.07 -21.02 -10.72
CA ASN A 195 2.74 -20.41 -11.86
C ASN A 195 1.71 -19.60 -12.68
N ASN A 196 1.53 -18.34 -12.30
CA ASN A 196 0.56 -17.44 -12.92
C ASN A 196 1.17 -16.61 -14.06
N GLY A 197 2.33 -17.03 -14.61
CA GLY A 197 3.04 -16.27 -15.65
C GLY A 197 3.90 -15.10 -15.14
N PHE A 198 3.89 -14.81 -13.83
CA PHE A 198 4.73 -13.79 -13.22
C PHE A 198 6.06 -14.37 -12.69
N PRO A 199 7.20 -13.71 -12.96
CA PRO A 199 8.49 -14.12 -12.41
C PRO A 199 8.51 -14.00 -10.88
N ARG A 200 9.28 -14.89 -10.22
CA ARG A 200 9.51 -14.81 -8.78
C ARG A 200 10.59 -13.78 -8.47
N VAL A 201 10.42 -13.03 -7.37
CA VAL A 201 11.48 -12.14 -6.88
C VAL A 201 12.44 -12.93 -6.01
N LEU A 202 13.73 -12.87 -6.35
CA LEU A 202 14.81 -13.30 -5.48
C LEU A 202 15.22 -12.11 -4.61
N MET A 203 14.68 -12.05 -3.40
CA MET A 203 15.11 -11.10 -2.38
C MET A 203 15.84 -11.82 -1.25
N ASP A 204 17.05 -11.37 -0.92
CA ASP A 204 17.72 -11.74 0.33
C ASP A 204 17.25 -10.78 1.45
N PRO A 205 16.44 -11.26 2.41
CA PRO A 205 15.93 -10.42 3.48
C PRO A 205 16.96 -10.20 4.59
N LEU A 206 18.13 -10.84 4.56
CA LEU A 206 19.20 -10.68 5.55
C LEU A 206 20.24 -9.66 5.09
N ARG A 207 20.34 -9.38 3.79
CA ARG A 207 21.40 -8.58 3.18
C ARG A 207 21.51 -7.15 3.71
N GLY A 208 22.76 -6.67 3.81
CA GLY A 208 23.11 -5.27 4.06
C GLY A 208 23.19 -4.90 5.55
N VAL A 209 23.33 -5.89 6.44
CA VAL A 209 23.37 -5.67 7.89
C VAL A 209 24.76 -5.99 8.44
N PHE A 210 25.40 -4.99 9.05
CA PHE A 210 26.80 -5.10 9.52
C PHE A 210 26.98 -4.86 11.02
N ASP A 211 25.92 -4.46 11.73
CA ASP A 211 25.94 -4.18 13.16
C ASP A 211 24.68 -4.76 13.84
N LEU A 212 24.76 -4.89 15.16
CA LEU A 212 23.71 -5.54 15.96
C LEU A 212 22.43 -4.69 16.06
N GLU A 213 22.52 -3.36 16.00
CA GLU A 213 21.36 -2.47 16.04
C GLU A 213 20.51 -2.64 14.77
N ASN A 214 21.13 -2.57 13.59
CA ASN A 214 20.49 -2.85 12.31
C ASN A 214 20.00 -4.30 12.23
N ALA A 215 20.70 -5.26 12.85
CA ALA A 215 20.21 -6.63 12.94
C ALA A 215 18.93 -6.75 13.78
N HIS A 216 18.82 -5.99 14.88
CA HIS A 216 17.59 -5.90 15.65
C HIS A 216 16.45 -5.23 14.87
N LEU A 217 16.74 -4.19 14.08
CA LEU A 217 15.74 -3.57 13.19
C LEU A 217 15.27 -4.57 12.13
N ARG A 218 16.19 -5.25 11.44
CA ARG A 218 15.84 -6.29 10.47
C ARG A 218 15.06 -7.45 11.07
N ALA A 219 15.42 -7.90 12.26
CA ALA A 219 14.68 -8.94 12.97
C ALA A 219 13.23 -8.52 13.28
N ALA A 220 13.00 -7.25 13.65
CA ALA A 220 11.66 -6.73 13.82
C ALA A 220 10.90 -6.64 12.49
N ALA A 221 11.57 -6.21 11.41
CA ALA A 221 10.99 -6.17 10.07
C ALA A 221 10.58 -7.57 9.57
N LEU A 222 11.30 -8.61 9.99
CA LEU A 222 10.94 -10.02 9.74
C LEU A 222 9.80 -10.54 10.64
N GLY A 223 9.24 -9.70 11.52
CA GLY A 223 8.11 -10.04 12.40
C GLY A 223 8.50 -10.59 13.78
N ALA A 224 9.80 -10.62 14.13
CA ALA A 224 10.22 -11.11 15.43
C ALA A 224 10.05 -10.06 16.54
N THR A 225 9.57 -10.51 17.70
CA THR A 225 9.34 -9.66 18.89
C THR A 225 10.00 -10.27 20.13
N GLY A 226 10.13 -9.49 21.21
CA GLY A 226 10.66 -9.99 22.49
C GLY A 226 12.02 -10.69 22.39
N ALA A 227 12.14 -11.87 23.01
CA ALA A 227 13.35 -12.69 22.97
C ALA A 227 13.66 -13.23 21.57
N ASP A 228 12.63 -13.56 20.78
CA ASP A 228 12.79 -14.05 19.41
C ASP A 228 13.50 -13.03 18.52
N ARG A 229 13.24 -11.74 18.74
CA ARG A 229 13.93 -10.63 18.06
C ARG A 229 15.44 -10.67 18.31
N THR A 230 15.88 -11.05 19.50
CA THR A 230 17.31 -11.13 19.84
C THR A 230 17.97 -12.30 19.15
N CYS A 231 17.37 -13.49 19.20
CA CYS A 231 17.88 -14.66 18.50
C CYS A 231 17.95 -14.44 16.98
N LEU A 232 16.89 -13.86 16.38
CA LEU A 232 16.88 -13.57 14.95
C LEU A 232 17.88 -12.48 14.56
N ALA A 233 18.09 -11.45 15.38
CA ALA A 233 19.13 -10.44 15.14
C ALA A 233 20.53 -11.07 15.09
N TRP A 234 20.84 -11.97 16.03
CA TRP A 234 22.10 -12.72 15.98
C TRP A 234 22.21 -13.60 14.74
N ALA A 235 21.12 -14.25 14.30
CA ALA A 235 21.12 -15.01 13.05
C ALA A 235 21.42 -14.12 11.83
N VAL A 236 20.79 -12.94 11.74
CA VAL A 236 21.04 -11.97 10.66
C VAL A 236 22.50 -11.54 10.65
N LEU A 237 23.05 -11.16 11.80
CA LEU A 237 24.43 -10.68 11.91
C LEU A 237 25.46 -11.77 11.56
N LEU A 238 25.26 -12.99 12.08
CA LEU A 238 26.15 -14.13 11.79
C LEU A 238 26.06 -14.56 10.32
N ALA A 239 24.87 -14.53 9.71
CA ALA A 239 24.70 -14.79 8.29
C ALA A 239 25.45 -13.80 7.41
N ASN A 240 25.36 -12.50 7.70
CA ASN A 240 26.12 -11.48 6.98
C ASN A 240 27.64 -11.63 7.19
N GLY A 241 28.08 -11.90 8.42
CA GLY A 241 29.50 -12.14 8.72
C GLY A 241 30.06 -13.37 8.00
N ALA A 242 29.29 -14.46 7.93
CA ALA A 242 29.68 -15.67 7.20
C ALA A 242 29.72 -15.43 5.68
N ALA A 243 28.69 -14.76 5.14
CA ALA A 243 28.61 -14.37 3.73
C ALA A 243 29.79 -13.48 3.30
N ALA A 244 30.16 -12.49 4.12
CA ALA A 244 31.29 -11.62 3.85
C ALA A 244 32.64 -12.37 3.74
N ARG A 245 32.77 -13.54 4.39
CA ARG A 245 33.98 -14.38 4.30
C ARG A 245 34.00 -15.32 3.10
N SER A 246 32.85 -15.87 2.74
CA SER A 246 32.74 -16.87 1.68
C SER A 246 32.45 -16.27 0.30
N GLY A 247 32.02 -15.00 0.25
CA GLY A 247 31.53 -14.35 -0.96
C GLY A 247 30.11 -14.80 -1.36
N ALA A 248 29.41 -15.54 -0.51
CA ALA A 248 28.01 -15.91 -0.71
C ALA A 248 27.07 -14.76 -0.32
N ILE A 249 25.77 -14.89 -0.65
CA ILE A 249 24.74 -14.01 -0.08
C ILE A 249 24.35 -14.49 1.33
N PRO A 250 23.96 -13.58 2.25
CA PRO A 250 23.58 -13.92 3.63
C PRO A 250 22.53 -15.03 3.78
N LEU A 251 21.47 -15.04 2.98
CA LEU A 251 20.45 -16.08 3.04
C LEU A 251 21.02 -17.46 2.66
N GLN A 252 21.94 -17.51 1.70
CA GLN A 252 22.63 -18.75 1.35
C GLN A 252 23.57 -19.21 2.46
N ALA A 253 24.27 -18.27 3.12
CA ALA A 253 25.09 -18.59 4.30
C ALA A 253 24.23 -19.19 5.43
N TRP A 254 23.01 -18.68 5.65
CA TRP A 254 22.03 -19.26 6.56
C TRP A 254 21.62 -20.69 6.16
N ILE A 255 21.26 -20.91 4.89
CA ILE A 255 20.89 -22.24 4.37
C ILE A 255 22.03 -23.25 4.60
N ASN A 256 23.27 -22.84 4.32
CA ASN A 256 24.45 -23.70 4.43
C ASN A 256 24.76 -24.15 5.86
N VAL A 257 24.29 -23.44 6.89
CA VAL A 257 24.45 -23.89 8.30
C VAL A 257 23.75 -25.21 8.58
N PHE A 258 22.67 -25.49 7.84
CA PHE A 258 21.91 -26.74 7.96
C PHE A 258 22.43 -27.83 7.01
N SER A 259 23.53 -27.57 6.30
CA SER A 259 24.16 -28.60 5.48
C SER A 259 24.67 -29.75 6.37
N PRO A 260 24.77 -30.98 5.85
CA PRO A 260 25.33 -32.10 6.58
C PRO A 260 26.80 -31.91 6.98
N ASP A 261 27.50 -30.94 6.37
CA ASP A 261 28.87 -30.60 6.69
C ASP A 261 28.91 -29.81 8.02
N PRO A 262 29.51 -30.36 9.10
CA PRO A 262 29.62 -29.66 10.38
C PRO A 262 30.49 -28.38 10.29
N GLY A 263 31.24 -28.20 9.20
CA GLY A 263 32.10 -27.05 8.97
C GLY A 263 31.37 -25.71 9.04
N GLU A 264 30.18 -25.59 8.45
CA GLU A 264 29.45 -24.30 8.42
C GLU A 264 28.91 -23.90 9.79
N ARG A 265 28.32 -24.85 10.53
CA ARG A 265 27.89 -24.61 11.90
C ARG A 265 29.08 -24.26 12.81
N SER A 266 30.22 -24.91 12.61
CA SER A 266 31.46 -24.59 13.34
C SER A 266 31.97 -23.19 13.00
N ARG A 267 31.83 -22.73 11.76
CA ARG A 267 32.19 -21.34 11.38
C ARG A 267 31.34 -20.31 12.12
N TRP A 268 30.05 -20.56 12.30
CA TRP A 268 29.17 -19.68 13.08
C TRP A 268 29.56 -19.63 14.55
N ALA A 269 29.88 -20.77 15.16
CA ALA A 269 30.40 -20.82 16.53
C ALA A 269 31.75 -20.07 16.67
N ASN A 270 32.62 -20.19 15.67
CA ASN A 270 33.89 -19.47 15.62
C ASN A 270 33.68 -17.95 15.50
N LEU A 271 32.67 -17.49 14.75
CA LEU A 271 32.32 -16.07 14.68
C LEU A 271 31.91 -15.52 16.05
N GLN A 272 31.08 -16.24 16.82
CA GLN A 272 30.72 -15.82 18.19
C GLN A 272 31.95 -15.76 19.12
N THR A 273 32.83 -16.76 19.01
CA THR A 273 34.10 -16.79 19.77
C THR A 273 34.98 -15.60 19.42
N GLN A 274 35.06 -15.27 18.12
CA GLN A 274 35.83 -14.12 17.65
C GLN A 274 35.25 -12.79 18.13
N ILE A 275 33.93 -12.62 18.16
CA ILE A 275 33.31 -11.40 18.70
C ILE A 275 33.75 -11.18 20.14
N HIS A 276 33.79 -12.23 20.96
CA HIS A 276 34.29 -12.14 22.32
C HIS A 276 35.79 -11.78 22.37
N ALA A 277 36.61 -12.40 21.53
CA ALA A 277 38.04 -12.12 21.46
C ALA A 277 38.34 -10.67 21.03
N ASP A 278 37.60 -10.15 20.05
CA ASP A 278 37.84 -8.84 19.45
C ASP A 278 37.24 -7.68 20.27
N THR A 279 36.15 -7.92 21.01
CA THR A 279 35.39 -6.86 21.71
C THR A 279 35.32 -7.02 23.23
N GLY A 280 35.61 -8.20 23.77
CA GLY A 280 35.39 -8.55 25.18
C GLY A 280 33.92 -8.77 25.55
N VAL A 281 32.98 -8.66 24.61
CA VAL A 281 31.53 -8.83 24.85
C VAL A 281 31.14 -10.29 24.64
N THR A 282 30.33 -10.84 25.55
CA THR A 282 29.79 -12.21 25.43
C THR A 282 28.39 -12.16 24.84
N THR A 283 28.07 -13.08 23.91
CA THR A 283 26.73 -13.22 23.36
C THR A 283 25.74 -13.65 24.46
N THR A 284 24.54 -13.08 24.46
CA THR A 284 23.49 -13.41 25.45
C THR A 284 22.67 -14.65 25.07
N VAL A 285 22.92 -15.21 23.89
CA VAL A 285 22.18 -16.34 23.30
C VAL A 285 23.15 -17.44 22.88
N THR A 286 22.71 -18.68 22.94
CA THR A 286 23.47 -19.82 22.40
C THR A 286 23.22 -19.95 20.90
N LEU A 287 24.15 -20.57 20.17
CA LEU A 287 23.96 -20.83 18.74
C LEU A 287 22.72 -21.69 18.47
N ASP A 288 22.41 -22.66 19.34
CA ASP A 288 21.26 -23.55 19.16
C ASP A 288 19.92 -22.81 19.32
N ASP A 289 19.86 -21.86 20.27
CA ASP A 289 18.70 -20.98 20.44
C ASP A 289 18.52 -20.05 19.22
N VAL A 290 19.63 -19.53 18.68
CA VAL A 290 19.64 -18.71 17.48
C VAL A 290 19.08 -19.50 16.29
N LEU A 291 19.59 -20.70 16.03
CA LEU A 291 19.18 -21.52 14.89
C LEU A 291 17.72 -21.95 14.99
N SER A 292 17.32 -22.51 16.13
CA SER A 292 15.94 -22.99 16.33
C SER A 292 14.90 -21.87 16.26
N THR A 293 15.23 -20.69 16.80
CA THR A 293 14.33 -19.54 16.79
C THR A 293 14.25 -18.88 15.42
N ALA A 294 15.39 -18.59 14.79
CA ALA A 294 15.41 -17.89 13.51
C ALA A 294 14.81 -18.73 12.37
N GLN A 295 14.87 -20.07 12.45
CA GLN A 295 14.22 -20.94 11.47
C GLN A 295 12.72 -20.66 11.30
N ARG A 296 12.00 -20.33 12.39
CA ARG A 296 10.56 -20.00 12.33
C ARG A 296 10.27 -18.80 11.43
N TYR A 297 11.18 -17.83 11.38
CA TYR A 297 11.03 -16.59 10.62
C TYR A 297 11.64 -16.68 9.22
N LEU A 298 12.75 -17.41 9.08
CA LEU A 298 13.52 -17.47 7.83
C LEU A 298 13.08 -18.59 6.90
N LEU A 299 12.39 -19.63 7.39
CA LEU A 299 11.96 -20.74 6.54
C LEU A 299 11.10 -20.31 5.34
N PRO A 300 10.07 -19.44 5.46
CA PRO A 300 9.32 -18.97 4.30
C PRO A 300 10.19 -18.29 3.24
N TRP A 301 11.19 -17.54 3.66
CA TRP A 301 12.15 -16.87 2.77
C TRP A 301 13.11 -17.84 2.09
N VAL A 302 13.57 -18.85 2.82
CA VAL A 302 14.42 -19.91 2.27
C VAL A 302 13.68 -20.71 1.21
N GLU A 303 12.44 -21.12 1.48
CA GLU A 303 11.61 -21.86 0.53
C GLU A 303 11.33 -21.02 -0.73
N GLU A 304 11.00 -19.74 -0.55
CA GLU A 304 10.82 -18.83 -1.69
C GLU A 304 12.11 -18.68 -2.51
N TRP A 305 13.26 -18.52 -1.85
CA TRP A 305 14.55 -18.39 -2.52
C TRP A 305 14.93 -19.66 -3.28
N LEU A 306 14.73 -20.85 -2.71
CA LEU A 306 15.00 -22.12 -3.38
C LEU A 306 14.07 -22.33 -4.57
N ALA A 307 12.78 -21.98 -4.43
CA ALA A 307 11.81 -22.04 -5.51
C ALA A 307 12.13 -21.06 -6.64
N ALA A 308 12.55 -19.84 -6.31
CA ALA A 308 12.93 -18.81 -7.27
C ALA A 308 14.30 -19.07 -7.92
N SER A 309 15.20 -19.77 -7.24
CA SER A 309 16.48 -20.25 -7.80
C SER A 309 16.32 -21.46 -8.72
N GLY A 310 15.08 -21.96 -8.89
CA GLY A 310 14.76 -23.04 -9.80
C GLY A 310 15.39 -24.38 -9.41
N LEU A 311 15.40 -24.70 -8.11
CA LEU A 311 15.86 -26.02 -7.64
C LEU A 311 15.07 -27.13 -8.35
N HIS A 312 15.78 -28.00 -9.06
CA HIS A 312 15.20 -29.13 -9.79
C HIS A 312 16.16 -30.32 -9.78
N PHE A 313 15.64 -31.50 -10.09
CA PHE A 313 16.45 -32.68 -10.35
C PHE A 313 16.59 -32.90 -11.86
N ILE A 314 17.74 -33.39 -12.27
CA ILE A 314 18.07 -33.81 -13.63
C ILE A 314 18.32 -35.32 -13.59
N THR A 315 17.64 -36.05 -14.46
CA THR A 315 17.86 -37.48 -14.66
C THR A 315 18.92 -37.71 -15.74
N GLY A 316 19.96 -38.47 -15.40
CA GLY A 316 20.97 -38.89 -16.37
C GLY A 316 20.46 -40.00 -17.30
N PRO A 317 21.16 -40.28 -18.42
CA PRO A 317 20.81 -41.38 -19.31
C PRO A 317 20.86 -42.72 -18.56
N GLY A 318 19.76 -43.48 -18.60
CA GLY A 318 19.63 -44.81 -18.00
C GLY A 318 18.96 -44.87 -16.61
N ASP A 319 18.20 -43.85 -16.21
CA ASP A 319 17.38 -43.78 -14.97
C ASP A 319 18.12 -44.00 -13.63
N ALA A 320 19.43 -44.24 -13.64
CA ALA A 320 20.20 -44.63 -12.46
C ALA A 320 20.90 -43.46 -11.74
N GLN A 321 20.97 -42.27 -12.34
CA GLN A 321 21.66 -41.12 -11.76
C GLN A 321 20.75 -39.90 -11.67
N LEU A 322 20.45 -39.49 -10.43
CA LEU A 322 19.72 -38.26 -10.11
C LEU A 322 20.73 -37.21 -9.65
N THR A 323 20.72 -36.05 -10.29
CA THR A 323 21.53 -34.89 -9.88
C THR A 323 20.62 -33.71 -9.57
N TRP A 324 20.95 -32.91 -8.57
CA TRP A 324 20.20 -31.70 -8.23
C TRP A 324 20.92 -30.48 -8.79
N ALA A 325 20.17 -29.54 -9.35
CA ALA A 325 20.71 -28.31 -9.91
C ALA A 325 19.82 -27.11 -9.58
N LEU A 326 20.44 -25.93 -9.54
CA LEU A 326 19.74 -24.65 -9.55
C LEU A 326 19.70 -24.15 -11.00
N ASN A 327 18.60 -23.51 -11.39
CA ASN A 327 18.45 -22.94 -12.73
C ASN A 327 18.73 -21.43 -12.69
N THR A 328 20.00 -21.06 -12.57
CA THR A 328 20.42 -19.65 -12.45
C THR A 328 20.33 -18.85 -13.76
N ALA A 329 20.03 -19.51 -14.89
CA ALA A 329 19.95 -18.89 -16.21
C ALA A 329 18.51 -18.73 -16.74
N ASP A 330 17.48 -19.08 -15.95
CA ASP A 330 16.09 -19.03 -16.40
C ASP A 330 15.51 -17.61 -16.25
N TYR A 331 14.75 -17.16 -17.24
CA TYR A 331 14.04 -15.86 -17.26
C TYR A 331 12.89 -15.77 -16.23
N ARG A 332 12.78 -16.74 -15.31
CA ARG A 332 11.64 -16.94 -14.41
C ARG A 332 11.84 -16.33 -13.02
N SER A 333 13.06 -15.88 -12.72
CA SER A 333 13.35 -15.15 -11.49
C SER A 333 14.14 -13.89 -11.78
N VAL A 334 13.96 -12.90 -10.91
CA VAL A 334 14.67 -11.63 -10.95
C VAL A 334 15.27 -11.39 -9.57
N GLU A 335 16.60 -11.26 -9.52
CA GLU A 335 17.28 -10.82 -8.31
C GLU A 335 16.96 -9.34 -8.08
N TRP A 336 16.45 -9.06 -6.89
CA TRP A 336 16.16 -7.70 -6.48
C TRP A 336 17.13 -7.24 -5.41
N ASP A 337 17.77 -6.11 -5.68
CA ASP A 337 18.69 -5.43 -4.77
C ASP A 337 18.52 -3.91 -4.90
N PRO A 338 18.18 -3.16 -3.83
CA PRO A 338 18.07 -1.70 -3.88
C PRO A 338 19.37 -1.01 -4.31
N ASP A 339 20.52 -1.65 -4.13
CA ASP A 339 21.83 -1.11 -4.51
C ASP A 339 22.16 -1.35 -6.00
N ASP A 340 21.36 -2.15 -6.72
CA ASP A 340 21.54 -2.37 -8.15
C ASP A 340 20.87 -1.27 -8.99
N ASN A 341 21.70 -0.43 -9.60
CA ASN A 341 21.29 0.66 -10.49
C ASN A 341 20.52 0.18 -11.74
N ASN A 342 20.51 -1.12 -12.05
CA ASN A 342 19.73 -1.69 -13.15
C ASN A 342 18.26 -2.00 -12.77
N ASN A 343 17.89 -1.90 -11.49
CA ASN A 343 16.50 -2.07 -11.09
C ASN A 343 15.68 -0.87 -11.59
N ALA A 344 14.78 -1.15 -12.54
CA ALA A 344 14.11 -0.14 -13.35
C ALA A 344 13.41 0.95 -12.49
N PRO A 345 13.57 2.24 -12.82
CA PRO A 345 13.09 3.38 -12.04
C PRO A 345 11.56 3.63 -12.16
N GLY A 346 10.77 2.57 -12.40
CA GLY A 346 9.34 2.65 -12.62
C GLY A 346 8.49 2.05 -11.50
N PRO A 347 7.16 2.21 -11.56
CA PRO A 347 6.22 1.54 -10.65
C PRO A 347 6.30 0.02 -10.83
N GLN A 348 6.36 -0.70 -9.72
CA GLN A 348 6.37 -2.17 -9.72
C GLN A 348 5.18 -2.72 -8.92
N LEU A 349 4.71 -3.91 -9.31
CA LEU A 349 3.68 -4.66 -8.60
C LEU A 349 4.21 -6.01 -8.18
N TRP A 350 4.17 -6.28 -6.87
CA TRP A 350 4.58 -7.55 -6.30
C TRP A 350 3.36 -8.23 -5.69
N PHE A 351 2.91 -9.32 -6.31
CA PHE A 351 1.91 -10.18 -5.71
C PHE A 351 2.53 -10.97 -4.57
N CYS A 352 1.92 -10.93 -3.40
CA CYS A 352 2.46 -11.54 -2.20
C CYS A 352 1.49 -12.56 -1.61
N ASP A 353 2.03 -13.64 -1.05
CA ASP A 353 1.28 -14.45 -0.10
C ASP A 353 0.84 -13.57 1.09
N PRO A 354 -0.45 -13.61 1.50
CA PRO A 354 -0.94 -12.81 2.62
C PRO A 354 -0.16 -13.00 3.92
N THR A 355 0.40 -14.18 4.16
CA THR A 355 1.17 -14.47 5.38
C THR A 355 2.55 -13.80 5.40
N MET A 356 3.05 -13.37 4.24
CA MET A 356 4.35 -12.73 4.10
C MET A 356 4.27 -11.21 3.94
N ILE A 357 3.08 -10.62 3.73
CA ILE A 357 2.95 -9.23 3.29
C ILE A 357 3.55 -8.22 4.27
N ASP A 358 3.31 -8.41 5.57
CA ASP A 358 3.83 -7.54 6.62
C ASP A 358 5.36 -7.61 6.67
N ALA A 359 5.92 -8.82 6.59
CA ALA A 359 7.36 -9.01 6.61
C ALA A 359 8.03 -8.47 5.34
N VAL A 360 7.44 -8.69 4.16
CA VAL A 360 7.97 -8.20 2.88
C VAL A 360 8.00 -6.67 2.86
N SER A 361 6.87 -6.02 3.16
CA SER A 361 6.78 -4.55 3.15
C SER A 361 7.72 -3.91 4.17
N ALA A 362 7.81 -4.48 5.39
CA ALA A 362 8.72 -4.00 6.42
C ALA A 362 10.20 -4.20 6.04
N VAL A 363 10.58 -5.36 5.46
CA VAL A 363 11.95 -5.61 4.99
C VAL A 363 12.32 -4.65 3.85
N LEU A 364 11.41 -4.38 2.90
CA LEU A 364 11.64 -3.38 1.86
C LEU A 364 11.93 -2.01 2.46
N ASN A 365 11.13 -1.57 3.44
CA ASN A 365 11.32 -0.27 4.08
C ASN A 365 12.64 -0.21 4.89
N ASP A 366 12.98 -1.27 5.64
CA ASP A 366 14.25 -1.37 6.37
C ASP A 366 15.47 -1.37 5.42
N ARG A 367 15.34 -1.98 4.24
CA ARG A 367 16.32 -1.91 3.14
C ARG A 367 16.32 -0.57 2.39
N ARG A 368 15.67 0.47 2.93
CA ARG A 368 15.59 1.81 2.36
C ARG A 368 14.92 1.83 0.97
N THR A 369 13.90 1.01 0.80
CA THR A 369 13.04 1.03 -0.40
C THR A 369 11.63 1.50 -0.03
N GLY A 370 11.23 2.65 -0.59
CA GLY A 370 9.86 3.13 -0.49
C GLY A 370 8.90 2.14 -1.13
N ASN A 371 7.88 1.74 -0.38
CA ASN A 371 6.90 0.77 -0.85
C ASN A 371 5.50 1.11 -0.37
N LEU A 372 4.52 0.66 -1.14
CA LEU A 372 3.10 0.76 -0.87
C LEU A 372 2.53 -0.64 -0.60
N VAL A 373 1.59 -0.75 0.31
CA VAL A 373 0.76 -1.94 0.52
C VAL A 373 -0.65 -1.61 0.06
N LEU A 374 -1.16 -2.39 -0.90
CA LEU A 374 -2.51 -2.24 -1.42
C LEU A 374 -3.34 -3.49 -1.09
N ASP A 375 -4.32 -3.32 -0.22
CA ASP A 375 -5.34 -4.34 0.09
C ASP A 375 -6.73 -3.92 -0.45
N ASP A 376 -7.80 -4.59 -0.01
CA ASP A 376 -9.17 -4.32 -0.45
C ASP A 376 -9.78 -3.05 0.17
N THR A 377 -9.17 -2.52 1.24
CA THR A 377 -9.69 -1.43 2.06
C THR A 377 -8.69 -0.31 2.34
N ALA A 378 -7.43 -0.45 1.96
CA ALA A 378 -6.39 0.53 2.21
C ALA A 378 -5.29 0.52 1.14
N LEU A 379 -4.74 1.71 0.90
CA LEU A 379 -3.44 1.93 0.28
C LEU A 379 -2.55 2.63 1.30
N THR A 380 -1.45 2.00 1.71
CA THR A 380 -0.61 2.48 2.81
C THR A 380 0.85 2.55 2.39
N ALA A 381 1.54 3.65 2.71
CA ALA A 381 2.99 3.74 2.60
C ALA A 381 3.66 3.19 3.86
N THR A 382 4.52 2.20 3.69
CA THR A 382 5.15 1.51 4.81
C THR A 382 6.09 2.45 5.58
N GLY A 383 5.97 2.45 6.90
CA GLY A 383 6.79 3.30 7.79
C GLY A 383 6.43 4.79 7.76
N SER A 384 5.39 5.19 7.02
CA SER A 384 4.99 6.58 6.91
C SER A 384 4.41 7.14 8.21
N GLN A 385 4.81 8.36 8.58
CA GLN A 385 4.20 9.13 9.68
C GLN A 385 3.19 10.18 9.18
N HIS A 386 2.92 10.19 7.87
CA HIS A 386 1.96 11.13 7.29
C HIS A 386 0.51 10.75 7.65
N PRO A 387 -0.43 11.71 7.58
CA PRO A 387 -1.81 11.46 7.99
C PRO A 387 -2.50 10.39 7.16
N GLN A 388 -3.42 9.68 7.82
CA GLN A 388 -4.39 8.81 7.15
C GLN A 388 -5.58 9.63 6.63
N PHE A 389 -6.09 9.28 5.45
CA PHE A 389 -7.28 9.87 4.86
C PHE A 389 -8.35 8.83 4.57
N VAL A 390 -9.61 9.17 4.82
CA VAL A 390 -10.78 8.38 4.44
C VAL A 390 -11.27 8.81 3.07
N TRP A 391 -11.48 7.86 2.17
CA TRP A 391 -11.99 8.07 0.84
C TRP A 391 -13.52 8.25 0.83
N CYS A 392 -13.99 9.31 0.18
CA CYS A 392 -15.42 9.55 -0.08
C CYS A 392 -15.60 9.98 -1.54
N PRO A 393 -15.87 9.04 -2.47
CA PRO A 393 -16.00 9.37 -3.88
C PRO A 393 -17.26 10.18 -4.15
N LEU A 394 -17.15 11.19 -5.01
CA LEU A 394 -18.30 11.98 -5.45
C LEU A 394 -18.54 11.78 -6.94
N GLY A 395 -19.70 11.23 -7.29
CA GLY A 395 -20.10 10.95 -8.66
C GLY A 395 -19.52 9.65 -9.22
N SER A 396 -19.65 9.47 -10.53
CA SER A 396 -19.38 8.21 -11.23
C SER A 396 -17.90 7.93 -11.48
N SER A 397 -17.05 8.98 -11.53
CA SER A 397 -15.68 8.83 -12.05
C SER A 397 -14.66 8.26 -11.05
N GLY A 398 -14.95 8.16 -9.75
CA GLY A 398 -14.01 7.72 -8.68
C GLY A 398 -12.74 8.57 -8.49
N ARG A 399 -12.36 9.31 -9.54
CA ARG A 399 -11.26 10.25 -9.68
C ARG A 399 -11.48 11.51 -8.85
N HIS A 400 -12.73 11.95 -8.75
CA HIS A 400 -13.10 13.15 -8.01
C HIS A 400 -13.67 12.71 -6.66
N ALA A 401 -13.01 13.08 -5.58
CA ALA A 401 -13.35 12.59 -4.26
C ALA A 401 -13.17 13.67 -3.19
N LEU A 402 -13.82 13.45 -2.06
CA LEU A 402 -13.49 14.08 -0.80
C LEU A 402 -12.60 13.16 0.01
N LEU A 403 -11.63 13.77 0.69
CA LEU A 403 -10.75 13.11 1.62
C LEU A 403 -10.98 13.69 3.00
N GLN A 404 -11.30 12.86 3.98
CA GLN A 404 -11.34 13.27 5.39
C GLN A 404 -10.04 12.85 6.06
N GLN A 405 -9.31 13.78 6.64
CA GLN A 405 -8.13 13.42 7.44
C GLN A 405 -8.60 12.76 8.74
N ALA A 406 -8.09 11.55 9.01
CA ALA A 406 -8.44 10.77 10.19
C ALA A 406 -8.18 11.57 11.49
N GLY A 407 -9.14 11.50 12.42
CA GLY A 407 -9.10 12.26 13.67
C GLY A 407 -9.45 13.75 13.52
N THR A 408 -9.88 14.19 12.34
CA THR A 408 -10.35 15.56 12.09
C THR A 408 -11.71 15.55 11.39
N ASP A 409 -12.45 16.65 11.53
CA ASP A 409 -13.69 16.89 10.78
C ASP A 409 -13.45 17.70 9.48
N GLN A 410 -12.20 17.72 9.02
CA GLN A 410 -11.80 18.49 7.84
C GLN A 410 -11.89 17.64 6.58
N TRP A 411 -12.73 18.10 5.65
CA TRP A 411 -12.89 17.52 4.32
C TRP A 411 -12.08 18.32 3.30
N ARG A 412 -11.26 17.62 2.52
CA ARG A 412 -10.45 18.20 1.45
C ARG A 412 -10.92 17.68 0.10
N PRO A 413 -11.21 18.56 -0.87
CA PRO A 413 -11.51 18.13 -2.23
C PRO A 413 -10.23 17.66 -2.92
N ALA A 414 -10.30 16.50 -3.57
CA ALA A 414 -9.17 15.86 -4.21
C ALA A 414 -9.51 15.40 -5.63
N VAL A 415 -8.50 15.45 -6.50
CA VAL A 415 -8.51 14.72 -7.77
C VAL A 415 -7.50 13.58 -7.62
N LEU A 416 -8.04 12.40 -7.41
CA LEU A 416 -7.35 11.13 -7.46
C LEU A 416 -7.04 10.79 -8.92
N TYR A 417 -6.18 9.82 -9.17
CA TYR A 417 -5.84 9.42 -10.53
C TYR A 417 -6.63 8.20 -11.01
#